data_AF-A0A2E7L8I3-F1
#
_entry.id   AF-A0A2E7L8I3-F1
#
_cell.length_a   1.000
_cell.length_b   1.000
_cell.length_c   1.000
_cell.angle_alpha   90.00
_cell.angle_beta   90.00
_cell.angle_gamma   90.00
#
_symmetry.space_group_name_H-M   'P 1'
#
loop_
_entity.id
_entity.type
_entity.pdbx_description
1 polymer ?
#
loop_
_entity_poly.entity_id
_entity_poly.type
_entity_poly.pdbx_seq_one_letter_code
_entity_poly.pdbx_strand_id
1 'polypeptide(L)'
;MTFALHPTLRIEKDRFYTVGELVRGQARIPLSNARLRIVGYNLEKGQYQRDWGNNVRTVSFGNPANGVLLYDETVDHIPAHTQIADSFPGHLTFADMCLPLYPPLLYGKNHGLAVQWEVQLILENLLDQEVIGDSGSLRYKDFLDG
;
A
#
# COMPACT_ATOMS: atom_id res chain seq x y z
N MET A 1 5.24 0.49 -18.18
CA MET A 1 4.38 1.64 -17.86
C MET A 1 5.08 2.53 -16.85
N THR A 2 4.47 3.64 -16.42
CA THR A 2 4.94 4.36 -15.22
C THR A 2 3.81 4.24 -14.20
N PHE A 3 4.11 3.75 -12.99
CA PHE A 3 3.16 3.65 -11.88
C PHE A 3 3.92 3.98 -10.59
N ALA A 4 3.50 5.04 -9.89
CA ALA A 4 4.22 5.58 -8.75
C ALA A 4 3.24 6.28 -7.81
N LEU A 5 3.60 6.41 -6.54
CA LEU A 5 2.88 7.28 -5.62
C LEU A 5 2.95 8.74 -6.05
N HIS A 6 1.94 9.49 -5.62
CA HIS A 6 1.97 10.93 -5.67
C HIS A 6 3.02 11.46 -4.65
N PRO A 7 4.00 12.28 -5.06
CA PRO A 7 5.17 12.61 -4.23
C PRO A 7 4.86 13.47 -3.00
N THR A 8 3.72 14.16 -3.00
CA THR A 8 3.29 15.07 -1.93
C THR A 8 2.13 14.48 -1.11
N LEU A 9 1.85 13.20 -1.27
CA LEU A 9 0.74 12.55 -0.59
C LEU A 9 0.99 12.52 0.92
N ARG A 10 0.00 13.01 1.67
CA ARG A 10 -0.09 12.85 3.11
C ARG A 10 -1.45 12.26 3.45
N ILE A 11 -1.45 11.21 4.28
CA ILE A 11 -2.67 10.52 4.66
C ILE A 11 -3.28 11.20 5.90
N GLU A 12 -4.58 11.45 5.79
CA GLU A 12 -5.46 11.89 6.86
C GLU A 12 -6.57 10.85 6.98
N LYS A 13 -6.79 10.32 8.19
CA LYS A 13 -7.69 9.17 8.41
C LYS A 13 -9.06 9.38 7.78
N ASP A 14 -9.73 10.47 8.13
CA ASP A 14 -11.15 10.70 7.83
C ASP A 14 -11.39 11.43 6.50
N ARG A 15 -10.34 11.63 5.69
CA ARG A 15 -10.47 12.24 4.36
C ARG A 15 -10.81 11.17 3.32
N PHE A 16 -11.65 11.55 2.36
CA PHE A 16 -11.85 10.77 1.14
C PHE A 16 -10.74 11.03 0.13
N TYR A 17 -10.25 9.96 -0.49
CA TYR A 17 -9.23 9.98 -1.53
C TYR A 17 -9.75 9.34 -2.79
N THR A 18 -9.47 9.99 -3.92
CA THR A 18 -9.51 9.38 -5.26
C THR A 18 -8.23 8.62 -5.54
N VAL A 19 -8.26 7.68 -6.50
CA VAL A 19 -7.05 6.95 -6.93
C VAL A 19 -5.98 7.91 -7.47
N GLY A 20 -6.37 8.97 -8.19
CA GLY A 20 -5.45 9.95 -8.78
C GLY A 20 -4.70 10.81 -7.76
N GLU A 21 -5.23 10.93 -6.53
CA GLU A 21 -4.51 11.59 -5.44
C GLU A 21 -3.45 10.69 -4.82
N LEU A 22 -3.62 9.37 -4.90
CA LEU A 22 -2.72 8.39 -4.30
C LEU A 22 -1.59 8.01 -5.24
N VAL A 23 -1.91 7.77 -6.51
CA VAL A 23 -0.97 7.28 -7.51
C VAL A 23 -1.05 8.09 -8.79
N ARG A 24 0.09 8.16 -9.46
CA ARG A 24 0.24 8.66 -10.82
C ARG A 24 0.75 7.53 -11.71
N GLY A 25 0.29 7.53 -12.95
CA GLY A 25 0.76 6.55 -13.91
C GLY A 25 -0.01 6.61 -15.20
N GLN A 26 0.66 6.23 -16.27
CA GLN A 26 0.07 6.22 -17.60
C GLN A 26 0.25 4.84 -18.22
N ALA A 27 -0.85 4.31 -18.77
CA ALA A 27 -0.82 3.11 -19.59
C ALA A 27 0.00 3.41 -20.87
N ARG A 28 1.06 2.64 -21.14
CA ARG A 28 1.84 2.79 -22.39
C ARG A 28 1.28 1.96 -23.55
N ILE A 29 0.55 0.92 -23.19
CA ILE A 29 -0.16 0.01 -24.09
C ILE A 29 -1.58 -0.14 -23.54
N PRO A 30 -2.54 -0.62 -24.35
CA PRO A 30 -3.87 -0.91 -23.83
C PRO A 30 -3.79 -2.02 -22.77
N LEU A 31 -4.57 -1.87 -21.70
CA LEU A 31 -4.69 -2.86 -20.64
C LEU A 31 -6.10 -3.46 -20.69
N SER A 32 -6.20 -4.75 -20.41
CA SER A 32 -7.48 -5.46 -20.32
C SER A 32 -7.61 -6.07 -18.93
N ASN A 33 -8.83 -6.10 -18.40
CA ASN A 33 -9.16 -6.67 -17.09
C ASN A 33 -8.24 -6.17 -15.97
N ALA A 34 -7.93 -4.87 -15.97
CA ALA A 34 -7.05 -4.28 -14.99
C ALA A 34 -7.80 -4.13 -13.66
N ARG A 35 -7.25 -4.69 -12.58
CA ARG A 35 -7.83 -4.58 -11.23
C ARG A 35 -6.93 -3.74 -10.34
N LEU A 36 -7.47 -2.67 -9.76
CA LEU A 36 -6.76 -1.81 -8.83
C LEU A 36 -7.25 -2.09 -7.41
N ARG A 37 -6.31 -2.45 -6.53
CA ARG A 37 -6.57 -2.66 -5.10
C ARG A 37 -5.76 -1.71 -4.26
N ILE A 38 -6.35 -1.25 -3.18
CA ILE A 38 -5.64 -0.50 -2.15
C ILE A 38 -5.83 -1.25 -0.84
N VAL A 39 -4.72 -1.65 -0.24
CA VAL A 39 -4.71 -2.55 0.90
C VAL A 39 -3.91 -1.91 2.02
N GLY A 40 -4.47 -1.90 3.23
CA GLY A 40 -3.75 -1.60 4.47
C GLY A 40 -3.46 -2.89 5.23
N TYR A 41 -2.34 -2.98 5.93
CA TYR A 41 -1.98 -4.16 6.72
C TYR A 41 -1.04 -3.82 7.88
N ASN A 42 -1.02 -4.69 8.88
CA ASN A 42 0.03 -4.67 9.88
C ASN A 42 1.28 -5.35 9.32
N LEU A 43 2.46 -4.79 9.57
CA LEU A 43 3.73 -5.41 9.21
C LEU A 43 4.51 -5.70 10.49
N GLU A 44 4.65 -6.98 10.81
CA GLU A 44 5.52 -7.42 11.90
C GLU A 44 6.98 -7.29 11.47
N LYS A 45 7.75 -6.51 12.23
CA LYS A 45 9.17 -6.26 11.97
C LYS A 45 10.01 -6.84 13.09
N GLY A 46 11.13 -7.43 12.71
CA GLY A 46 12.15 -7.85 13.66
C GLY A 46 13.48 -8.09 12.99
N GLN A 47 14.47 -8.42 13.82
CA GLN A 47 15.79 -8.83 13.37
C GLN A 47 16.21 -10.10 14.09
N TYR A 48 16.96 -10.95 13.40
CA TYR A 48 17.63 -12.09 14.00
C TYR A 48 19.06 -12.19 13.48
N GLN A 49 19.93 -12.81 14.26
CA GLN A 49 21.28 -13.14 13.82
C GLN A 49 21.25 -14.47 13.07
N ARG A 50 21.85 -14.47 11.89
CA ARG A 50 22.07 -15.68 11.10
C ARG A 50 23.55 -15.95 11.01
N ASP A 51 23.94 -17.10 11.52
CA ASP A 51 25.34 -17.54 11.53
C ASP A 51 25.58 -18.52 10.38
N TRP A 52 26.68 -18.32 9.65
CA TRP A 52 27.24 -19.33 8.76
C TRP A 52 28.76 -19.35 8.92
N GLY A 53 29.27 -20.40 9.56
CA GLY A 53 30.70 -20.52 9.85
C GLY A 53 31.14 -19.41 10.81
N ASN A 54 32.11 -18.60 10.40
CA ASN A 54 32.63 -17.47 11.18
C ASN A 54 31.94 -16.12 10.89
N ASN A 55 30.91 -16.08 10.04
CA ASN A 55 30.20 -14.85 9.70
C ASN A 55 28.85 -14.78 10.42
N VAL A 56 28.68 -13.72 11.22
CA VAL A 56 27.42 -13.34 11.86
C VAL A 56 26.82 -12.19 11.06
N ARG A 57 25.59 -12.36 10.56
CA ARG A 57 24.85 -11.28 9.88
C ARG A 57 23.51 -11.04 10.56
N THR A 58 23.20 -9.76 10.82
CA THR A 58 21.85 -9.34 11.20
C THR A 58 20.95 -9.36 9.97
N VAL A 59 19.86 -10.11 10.05
CA VAL A 59 18.82 -10.19 9.02
C VAL A 59 17.57 -9.52 9.56
N SER A 60 17.08 -8.49 8.85
CA SER A 60 15.79 -7.86 9.14
C SER A 60 14.68 -8.60 8.37
N PHE A 61 13.53 -8.78 9.00
CA PHE A 61 12.32 -9.29 8.35
C PHE A 61 11.16 -8.32 8.51
N GLY A 62 10.18 -8.48 7.62
CA GLY A 62 8.89 -7.79 7.63
C GLY A 62 7.84 -8.78 7.15
N ASN A 63 6.95 -9.23 8.03
CA ASN A 63 5.90 -10.19 7.69
C ASN A 63 4.54 -9.47 7.70
N PRO A 64 3.82 -9.40 6.56
CA PRO A 64 2.49 -8.79 6.53
C PRO A 64 1.48 -9.67 7.26
N ALA A 65 0.57 -9.03 7.98
CA ALA A 65 -0.49 -9.63 8.77
C ALA A 65 -1.74 -8.73 8.78
N ASN A 66 -2.91 -9.31 9.01
CA ASN A 66 -4.20 -8.60 9.14
C ASN A 66 -4.47 -7.62 7.99
N GLY A 67 -4.45 -8.10 6.73
CA GLY A 67 -4.73 -7.24 5.58
C GLY A 67 -6.20 -6.77 5.53
N VAL A 68 -6.40 -5.53 5.10
CA VAL A 68 -7.69 -4.85 4.97
C VAL A 68 -7.76 -4.22 3.59
N LEU A 69 -8.83 -4.52 2.86
CA LEU A 69 -9.08 -3.97 1.53
C LEU A 69 -9.83 -2.64 1.67
N LEU A 70 -9.18 -1.55 1.29
CA LEU A 70 -9.73 -0.19 1.33
C LEU A 70 -10.46 0.18 0.02
N TYR A 71 -9.98 -0.38 -1.09
CA TYR A 71 -10.51 -0.13 -2.42
C TYR A 71 -10.24 -1.32 -3.31
N ASP A 72 -11.20 -1.65 -4.17
CA ASP A 72 -11.12 -2.76 -5.11
C ASP A 72 -12.04 -2.51 -6.29
N GLU A 73 -11.47 -2.26 -7.46
CA GLU A 73 -12.22 -2.04 -8.69
C GLU A 73 -11.53 -2.73 -9.86
N THR A 74 -12.33 -3.32 -10.74
CA THR A 74 -11.85 -3.94 -11.98
C THR A 74 -12.41 -3.17 -13.17
N VAL A 75 -11.55 -2.88 -14.14
CA VAL A 75 -11.91 -2.20 -15.39
C VAL A 75 -11.55 -3.09 -16.56
N ASP A 76 -12.53 -3.36 -17.42
CA ASP A 76 -12.38 -4.26 -18.55
C ASP A 76 -11.33 -3.79 -19.56
N HIS A 77 -11.23 -2.48 -19.77
CA HIS A 77 -10.32 -1.90 -20.76
C HIS A 77 -9.82 -0.51 -20.38
N ILE A 78 -8.50 -0.33 -20.39
CA ILE A 78 -7.83 0.97 -20.28
C ILE A 78 -7.08 1.25 -21.59
N PRO A 79 -7.43 2.31 -22.33
CA PRO A 79 -6.74 2.64 -23.58
C PRO A 79 -5.26 2.99 -23.36
N ALA A 80 -4.46 2.81 -24.42
CA ALA A 80 -3.08 3.30 -24.42
C ALA A 80 -3.05 4.82 -24.22
N HIS A 81 -2.03 5.30 -23.52
CA HIS A 81 -1.78 6.70 -23.20
C HIS A 81 -2.81 7.37 -22.28
N THR A 82 -3.70 6.59 -21.66
CA THR A 82 -4.61 7.08 -20.62
C THR A 82 -3.94 7.08 -19.25
N GLN A 83 -4.24 8.07 -18.40
CA GLN A 83 -3.83 8.01 -16.99
C GLN A 83 -4.58 6.88 -16.31
N ILE A 84 -3.86 6.05 -15.57
CA ILE A 84 -4.44 4.88 -14.90
C ILE A 84 -5.59 5.31 -14.00
N ALA A 85 -5.39 6.36 -13.20
CA ALA A 85 -6.39 6.86 -12.25
C ALA A 85 -7.70 7.31 -12.90
N ASP A 86 -7.68 7.81 -14.14
CA ASP A 86 -8.90 8.26 -14.83
C ASP A 86 -9.88 7.11 -15.11
N SER A 87 -9.38 5.87 -15.09
CA SER A 87 -10.19 4.66 -15.28
C SER A 87 -10.82 4.15 -13.98
N PHE A 88 -10.44 4.70 -12.82
CA PHE A 88 -10.84 4.25 -11.49
C PHE A 88 -11.49 5.40 -10.70
N PRO A 89 -12.78 5.70 -10.93
CA PRO A 89 -13.47 6.87 -10.37
C PRO A 89 -13.87 6.73 -8.90
N GLY A 90 -13.74 5.55 -8.31
CA GLY A 90 -14.13 5.32 -6.93
C GLY A 90 -13.24 6.04 -5.91
N HIS A 91 -13.70 6.02 -4.66
CA HIS A 91 -13.08 6.73 -3.55
C HIS A 91 -12.90 5.79 -2.36
N LEU A 92 -11.98 6.13 -1.46
CA LEU A 92 -11.75 5.41 -0.21
C LEU A 92 -11.42 6.35 0.94
N THR A 93 -11.49 5.83 2.16
CA THR A 93 -10.99 6.49 3.37
C THR A 93 -10.02 5.57 4.11
N PHE A 94 -8.98 6.15 4.72
CA PHE A 94 -8.04 5.37 5.53
C PHE A 94 -8.60 5.04 6.93
N ALA A 95 -9.73 5.63 7.32
CA ALA A 95 -10.48 5.24 8.51
C ALA A 95 -10.82 3.74 8.51
N ASP A 96 -11.12 3.18 7.34
CA ASP A 96 -11.58 1.80 7.20
C ASP A 96 -10.51 0.76 7.57
N MET A 97 -9.22 1.11 7.49
CA MET A 97 -8.15 0.24 8.00
C MET A 97 -7.80 0.54 9.47
N CYS A 98 -8.05 1.75 9.97
CA CYS A 98 -7.69 2.08 11.36
C CYS A 98 -8.50 1.30 12.39
N LEU A 99 -9.71 0.85 12.04
CA LEU A 99 -10.60 0.09 12.92
C LEU A 99 -10.17 -1.38 13.12
N PRO A 100 -9.88 -2.16 12.06
CA PRO A 100 -9.44 -3.55 12.18
C PRO A 100 -7.92 -3.73 12.40
N LEU A 101 -7.08 -2.76 12.02
CA LEU A 101 -5.63 -2.88 12.18
C LEU A 101 -5.21 -2.51 13.61
N TYR A 102 -4.18 -3.19 14.10
CA TYR A 102 -3.53 -2.76 15.32
C TYR A 102 -2.78 -1.43 15.11
N PRO A 103 -2.76 -0.54 16.12
CA PRO A 103 -1.96 0.66 16.05
C PRO A 103 -0.47 0.34 15.86
N PRO A 104 0.30 1.23 15.21
CA PRO A 104 1.74 1.05 15.08
C PRO A 104 2.42 1.08 16.45
N LEU A 105 3.13 0.01 16.78
CA LEU A 105 3.87 -0.21 18.02
C LEU A 105 5.31 -0.60 17.67
N LEU A 106 6.12 0.40 17.34
CA LEU A 106 7.52 0.21 16.94
C LEU A 106 8.47 0.44 18.11
N TYR A 107 9.45 -0.45 18.25
CA TYR A 107 10.63 -0.27 19.10
C TYR A 107 11.86 0.02 18.23
N GLY A 108 12.19 1.31 18.11
CA GLY A 108 13.18 1.78 17.14
C GLY A 108 12.68 1.62 15.70
N LYS A 109 13.59 1.41 14.75
CA LYS A 109 13.24 1.33 13.31
C LYS A 109 12.94 -0.08 12.81
N ASN A 110 13.41 -1.10 13.53
CA ASN A 110 13.53 -2.47 13.02
C ASN A 110 12.67 -3.50 13.76
N HIS A 111 12.04 -3.15 14.87
CA HIS A 111 11.29 -4.10 15.70
C HIS A 111 9.89 -3.58 16.02
N GLY A 112 8.94 -4.51 16.13
CA GLY A 112 7.57 -4.23 16.55
C GLY A 112 6.58 -4.32 15.40
N LEU A 113 5.41 -3.73 15.58
CA LEU A 113 4.31 -3.78 14.63
C LEU A 113 4.18 -2.43 13.91
N ALA A 114 4.44 -2.41 12.61
CA ALA A 114 4.13 -1.25 11.78
C ALA A 114 2.71 -1.36 11.20
N VAL A 115 2.23 -0.24 10.68
CA VAL A 115 1.11 -0.21 9.73
C VAL A 115 1.69 0.22 8.39
N GLN A 116 1.30 -0.46 7.34
CA GLN A 116 1.64 -0.15 5.96
C GLN A 116 0.38 -0.19 5.09
N TRP A 117 0.47 0.45 3.94
CA TRP A 117 -0.54 0.34 2.90
C TRP A 117 0.14 0.40 1.54
N GLU A 118 -0.53 -0.15 0.53
CA GLU A 118 -0.02 -0.19 -0.83
C GLU A 118 -1.14 -0.10 -1.86
N VAL A 119 -0.80 0.39 -3.04
CA VAL A 119 -1.66 0.33 -4.23
C VAL A 119 -1.12 -0.74 -5.16
N GLN A 120 -1.98 -1.67 -5.52
CA GLN A 120 -1.69 -2.79 -6.41
C GLN A 120 -2.49 -2.62 -7.69
N LEU A 121 -1.82 -2.59 -8.83
CA LEU A 121 -2.42 -2.71 -10.15
C LEU A 121 -2.12 -4.10 -10.69
N ILE A 122 -3.15 -4.95 -10.70
CA ILE A 122 -3.08 -6.34 -11.12
C ILE A 122 -3.46 -6.43 -12.59
N LEU A 123 -2.64 -7.12 -13.37
CA LEU A 123 -2.77 -7.19 -14.81
C LEU A 123 -2.75 -8.65 -15.27
N GLU A 124 -3.71 -9.02 -16.11
CA GLU A 124 -3.86 -10.42 -16.55
C GLU A 124 -2.65 -10.96 -17.31
N ASN A 125 -2.09 -10.16 -18.21
CA ASN A 125 -1.05 -10.59 -19.17
C ASN A 125 0.27 -9.83 -18.99
N LEU A 126 0.43 -9.09 -17.89
CA LEU A 126 1.58 -8.24 -17.64
C LEU A 126 2.03 -8.40 -16.18
N LEU A 127 3.22 -7.91 -15.87
CA LEU A 127 3.69 -7.89 -14.49
C LEU A 127 2.84 -6.90 -13.67
N ASP A 128 2.31 -7.39 -12.55
CA ASP A 128 1.63 -6.56 -11.56
C ASP A 128 2.52 -5.39 -11.12
N GLN A 129 1.89 -4.26 -10.81
CA GLN A 129 2.58 -3.11 -10.26
C GLN A 129 2.13 -2.88 -8.83
N GLU A 130 3.09 -2.59 -7.97
CA GLU A 130 2.85 -2.33 -6.56
C GLU A 130 3.62 -1.09 -6.14
N VAL A 131 2.97 -0.23 -5.36
CA VAL A 131 3.62 0.92 -4.75
C VAL A 131 3.24 1.03 -3.28
N ILE A 132 4.24 0.98 -2.41
CA ILE A 132 4.07 1.07 -0.95
C ILE A 132 3.94 2.53 -0.55
N GLY A 133 2.80 2.86 0.04
CA GLY A 133 2.42 4.14 0.60
C GLY A 133 3.26 4.62 1.77
N ASP A 134 3.37 5.94 1.94
CA ASP A 134 3.91 6.50 3.19
C ASP A 134 2.86 6.38 4.30
N SER A 135 3.22 5.66 5.37
CA SER A 135 2.40 5.48 6.56
C SER A 135 2.86 6.37 7.74
N GLY A 136 3.92 7.17 7.57
CA GLY A 136 4.48 8.02 8.62
C GLY A 136 3.54 9.14 9.09
N SER A 137 2.49 9.43 8.33
CA SER A 137 1.46 10.42 8.69
C SER A 137 0.35 9.87 9.59
N LEU A 138 0.19 8.55 9.66
CA LEU A 138 -0.77 7.88 10.53
C LEU A 138 -0.25 7.84 11.97
N ARG A 139 -1.06 8.30 12.91
CA ARG A 139 -0.68 8.38 14.33
C ARG A 139 -1.34 7.25 15.10
N TYR A 140 -0.69 6.83 16.19
CA TYR A 140 -1.23 5.84 17.13
C TYR A 140 -2.69 6.11 17.50
N LYS A 141 -3.04 7.37 17.82
CA LYS A 141 -4.41 7.76 18.19
C LYS A 141 -5.46 7.56 17.09
N ASP A 142 -5.05 7.60 15.83
CA ASP A 142 -5.96 7.45 14.69
C ASP A 142 -6.57 6.01 14.67
N PHE A 143 -5.98 5.05 15.40
CA PHE A 143 -6.44 3.66 15.56
C PHE A 143 -7.19 3.38 16.88
N LEU A 144 -7.34 4.39 17.75
CA LEU A 144 -8.01 4.21 19.05
C LEU A 144 -9.47 4.66 19.03
N ASP A 145 -9.78 5.58 18.12
CA ASP A 145 -11.10 6.19 17.98
C ASP A 145 -11.93 5.39 16.97
N GLY A 146 -12.55 4.31 17.45
CA GLY A 146 -13.54 3.52 16.71
C GLY A 146 -14.97 3.88 17.04
#